data_AF-A0A922NZR3-F1
#
_entry.id   AF-A0A922NZR3-F1
#
_cell.length_a   1.000
_cell.length_b   1.000
_cell.length_c   1.000
_cell.angle_alpha   90.00
_cell.angle_beta   90.00
_cell.angle_gamma   90.00
#
_symmetry.space_group_name_H-M   'P 1'
#
loop_
_entity.id
_entity.type
_entity.pdbx_description
1 polymer ?
#
loop_
_entity_poly.entity_id
_entity_poly.type
_entity_poly.pdbx_seq_one_letter_code
_entity_poly.pdbx_strand_id
1 'polypeptide(L)'
;MKVDWKQVASSPGYKSLKAALVRDIGGNRRNMSGRSKEEMYARFNWIIARAQHYAHVQNRPLSSILNEWEDKRSSWWFGHYAESSHPKLGSGKPKNVKPQSMRNYYKTDPWLRRKSPKERFKQIRNTKTREAKFNREHRLGKKPRWSPDRKRINATYRRIKRQENL
;
A
#
# COMPACT_ATOMS: atom_id res chain seq x y z
N MET A 1 21.75 6.10 10.87
CA MET A 1 22.08 7.49 10.49
C MET A 1 22.05 8.36 11.74
N LYS A 2 23.14 9.07 12.06
CA LYS A 2 23.15 10.03 13.18
C LYS A 2 22.45 11.30 12.69
N VAL A 3 21.34 11.68 13.31
CA VAL A 3 20.56 12.86 12.92
C VAL A 3 20.99 14.03 13.80
N ASP A 4 21.47 15.11 13.20
CA ASP A 4 21.69 16.37 13.91
C ASP A 4 20.36 17.13 14.03
N TRP A 5 19.70 16.95 15.17
CA TRP A 5 18.42 17.60 15.46
C TRP A 5 18.53 19.11 15.58
N LYS A 6 19.69 19.65 15.95
CA LYS A 6 19.89 21.11 16.03
C LYS A 6 19.85 21.72 14.63
N GLN A 7 20.53 21.09 13.69
CA GLN A 7 20.49 21.49 12.28
C GLN A 7 19.07 21.33 11.70
N VAL A 8 18.40 20.21 11.95
CA VAL A 8 17.04 19.96 11.46
C VAL A 8 16.04 20.97 12.01
N ALA A 9 16.08 21.25 13.32
CA ALA A 9 15.19 22.23 13.95
C ALA A 9 15.39 23.66 13.40
N SER A 10 16.60 23.97 12.95
CA SER A 10 16.92 25.26 12.34
C SER A 10 16.43 25.39 10.88
N SER A 11 16.15 24.28 10.20
CA SER A 11 15.80 24.24 8.78
C SER A 11 14.45 24.91 8.48
N PRO A 12 14.29 25.57 7.32
CA PRO A 12 13.06 26.26 6.96
C PRO A 12 11.88 25.29 6.81
N GLY A 13 12.09 24.10 6.24
CA GLY A 13 11.04 23.09 6.10
C GLY A 13 10.50 22.62 7.45
N TYR A 14 11.39 22.30 8.40
CA TYR A 14 10.94 21.89 9.74
C TYR A 14 10.18 23.02 10.46
N LYS A 15 10.67 24.26 10.37
CA LYS A 15 10.00 25.44 10.96
C LYS A 15 8.62 25.67 10.36
N SER A 16 8.50 25.59 9.04
CA SER A 16 7.22 25.72 8.33
C SER A 16 6.22 24.63 8.73
N LEU A 17 6.65 23.37 8.82
CA LEU A 17 5.80 22.27 9.26
C LEU A 17 5.37 22.43 10.73
N LYS A 18 6.30 22.81 11.61
CA LYS A 18 6.01 23.05 13.03
C LYS A 18 5.07 24.24 13.22
N ALA A 19 5.26 25.33 12.47
CA ALA A 19 4.36 26.49 12.49
C ALA A 19 2.94 26.10 12.06
N ALA A 20 2.80 25.27 11.03
CA ALA A 20 1.50 24.77 10.59
C ALA A 20 0.80 23.92 11.68
N LEU A 21 1.55 23.05 12.36
CA LEU A 21 1.03 22.29 13.52
C LEU A 21 0.56 23.22 14.65
N VAL A 22 1.39 24.20 15.04
CA VAL A 22 1.06 25.14 16.12
C VAL A 22 -0.16 25.98 15.77
N ARG A 23 -0.23 26.48 14.54
CA ARG A 23 -1.37 27.26 14.03
C ARG A 23 -2.67 26.45 14.08
N ASP A 24 -2.60 25.16 13.78
CA ASP A 24 -3.79 24.31 13.74
C ASP A 24 -4.23 23.85 15.14
N ILE A 25 -3.29 23.69 16.08
CA ILE A 25 -3.58 23.43 17.49
C ILE A 25 -4.14 24.69 18.17
N GLY A 26 -3.59 25.86 17.87
CA GLY A 26 -3.95 27.14 18.49
C GLY A 26 -5.07 27.91 17.77
N GLY A 27 -5.45 27.48 16.56
CA GLY A 27 -6.41 28.16 15.71
C GLY A 27 -7.86 28.02 16.20
N ASN A 28 -8.63 29.10 16.07
CA ASN A 28 -10.04 29.14 16.41
C ASN A 28 -10.81 28.07 15.62
N ARG A 29 -11.61 27.25 16.30
CA ARG A 29 -12.20 25.95 15.84
C ARG A 29 -13.07 26.00 14.56
N ARG A 30 -13.23 27.16 13.92
CA ARG A 30 -14.13 27.39 12.79
C ARG A 30 -13.67 26.76 11.47
N ASN A 31 -12.37 26.46 11.32
CA ASN A 31 -11.79 25.91 10.07
C ASN A 31 -11.09 24.55 10.26
N MET A 32 -11.14 23.95 11.44
CA MET A 32 -10.46 22.69 11.73
C MET A 32 -11.47 21.55 11.62
N SER A 33 -11.25 20.67 10.64
CA SER A 33 -11.64 19.26 10.69
C SER A 33 -11.54 18.79 12.14
N GLY A 34 -12.61 18.30 12.76
CA GLY A 34 -12.69 17.92 14.18
C GLY A 34 -11.74 16.79 14.63
N ARG A 35 -10.44 16.97 14.43
CA ARG A 35 -9.32 16.09 14.76
C ARG A 35 -8.72 16.52 16.10
N SER A 36 -8.28 15.54 16.87
CA SER A 36 -7.70 15.81 18.20
C SER A 36 -6.28 16.36 18.08
N LYS A 37 -5.83 17.04 19.14
CA LYS A 37 -4.44 17.50 19.27
C LYS A 37 -3.46 16.32 19.11
N GLU A 38 -3.80 15.17 19.69
CA GLU A 38 -3.00 13.94 19.64
C GLU A 38 -2.86 13.41 18.21
N GLU A 39 -3.93 13.40 17.43
CA GLU A 39 -3.89 12.99 16.02
C GLU A 39 -2.96 13.89 15.20
N MET A 40 -2.98 15.20 15.46
CA MET A 40 -2.08 16.14 14.79
C MET A 40 -0.61 15.87 15.16
N TYR A 41 -0.29 15.63 16.43
CA TYR A 41 1.07 15.26 16.83
C TYR A 41 1.50 13.92 16.23
N ALA A 42 0.63 12.92 16.24
CA ALA A 42 0.90 11.63 15.63
C ALA A 42 1.21 11.79 14.14
N ARG A 43 0.44 12.63 13.43
CA ARG A 43 0.67 12.94 12.02
C ARG A 43 2.00 13.66 11.80
N PHE A 44 2.31 14.66 12.61
CA PHE A 44 3.59 15.38 12.55
C PHE A 44 4.76 14.42 12.73
N ASN A 45 4.74 13.57 13.76
CA ASN A 45 5.78 12.57 14.01
C ASN A 45 5.91 11.58 12.86
N TRP A 46 4.78 11.15 12.28
CA TRP A 46 4.76 10.27 11.11
C TRP A 46 5.47 10.91 9.90
N ILE A 47 5.25 12.20 9.64
CA ILE A 47 5.91 12.93 8.56
C ILE A 47 7.42 12.97 8.78
N ILE A 48 7.87 13.30 9.99
CA ILE A 48 9.30 13.33 10.33
C ILE A 48 9.94 11.95 10.18
N ALA A 49 9.30 10.90 10.70
CA ALA A 49 9.78 9.52 10.55
C ALA A 49 9.85 9.11 9.06
N ARG A 50 8.90 9.55 8.24
CA ARG A 50 8.92 9.31 6.80
C ARG A 50 10.09 10.04 6.13
N ALA A 51 10.30 11.31 6.46
CA ALA A 51 11.43 12.07 5.94
C ALA A 51 12.77 11.44 6.35
N GLN A 52 12.88 10.90 7.57
CA GLN A 52 14.05 10.14 8.03
C GLN A 52 14.29 8.89 7.18
N HIS A 53 13.24 8.15 6.84
CA HIS A 53 13.35 7.00 5.95
C HIS A 53 13.89 7.39 4.57
N TYR A 54 13.41 8.50 4.00
CA TYR A 54 13.89 9.01 2.70
C TYR A 54 15.34 9.48 2.79
N ALA A 55 15.69 10.21 3.84
CA ALA A 55 17.06 10.65 4.12
C ALA A 55 18.03 9.46 4.17
N HIS A 56 17.64 8.38 4.84
CA HIS A 56 18.42 7.15 4.91
C HIS A 56 18.56 6.47 3.54
N VAL A 57 17.47 6.30 2.80
CA VAL A 57 17.48 5.57 1.51
C VAL A 57 18.22 6.36 0.42
N GLN A 58 18.11 7.68 0.41
CA GLN A 58 18.76 8.55 -0.57
C GLN A 58 20.15 9.03 -0.15
N ASN A 59 20.60 8.68 1.06
CA ASN A 59 21.83 9.20 1.67
C ASN A 59 21.90 10.74 1.63
N ARG A 60 20.79 11.40 1.97
CA ARG A 60 20.66 12.87 1.99
C ARG A 60 20.39 13.36 3.41
N PRO A 61 20.81 14.58 3.77
CA PRO A 61 20.45 15.17 5.06
C PRO A 61 18.93 15.29 5.23
N LEU A 62 18.43 14.99 6.44
CA LEU A 62 17.01 15.09 6.76
C LEU A 62 16.45 16.50 6.51
N SER A 63 17.23 17.53 6.81
CA SER A 63 16.88 18.93 6.54
C SER A 63 16.65 19.20 5.05
N SER A 64 17.45 18.61 4.15
CA SER A 64 17.27 18.75 2.70
C SER A 64 15.96 18.12 2.23
N ILE A 65 15.62 16.93 2.74
CA ILE A 65 14.36 16.25 2.42
C ILE A 65 13.15 17.08 2.89
N LEU A 66 13.18 17.55 4.14
CA LEU A 66 12.09 18.36 4.69
C LEU A 66 11.92 19.69 3.94
N ASN A 67 13.02 20.35 3.58
CA ASN A 67 12.96 21.57 2.78
C ASN A 67 12.32 21.30 1.41
N GLU A 68 12.76 20.26 0.70
CA GLU A 68 12.22 19.91 -0.61
C GLU A 68 10.72 19.56 -0.55
N TRP A 69 10.30 18.85 0.49
CA TRP A 69 8.90 18.49 0.69
C TRP A 69 8.04 19.71 0.98
N GLU A 70 8.51 20.60 1.84
CA GLU A 70 7.79 21.82 2.21
C GLU A 70 7.74 22.83 1.05
N ASP A 71 8.77 22.91 0.21
CA ASP A 71 8.76 23.73 -1.01
C ASP A 71 7.66 23.30 -2.00
N LYS A 72 7.38 22.00 -2.06
CA LYS A 72 6.34 21.42 -2.91
C LYS A 72 4.95 21.43 -2.27
N ARG A 73 4.83 21.91 -1.03
CA ARG A 73 3.57 21.88 -0.26
C ARG A 73 2.62 22.97 -0.75
N SER A 74 1.65 22.58 -1.57
CA SER A 74 0.58 23.47 -2.06
C SER A 74 -0.73 23.39 -1.27
N SER A 75 -0.86 22.43 -0.36
CA SER A 75 -2.10 22.17 0.37
C SER A 75 -1.88 22.03 1.86
N TRP A 76 -2.98 21.90 2.60
CA TRP A 76 -2.93 21.74 4.05
C TRP A 76 -2.05 20.56 4.46
N TRP A 77 -1.08 20.82 5.35
CA TRP A 77 0.00 19.88 5.68
C TRP A 77 -0.50 18.48 6.05
N PHE A 78 -1.57 18.38 6.84
CA PHE A 78 -2.10 17.09 7.27
C PHE A 78 -2.49 16.19 6.08
N GLY A 79 -3.10 16.79 5.05
CA GLY A 79 -3.50 16.11 3.82
C GLY A 79 -2.39 16.03 2.77
N HIS A 80 -1.53 17.05 2.68
CA HIS A 80 -0.42 17.08 1.74
C HIS A 80 0.50 15.87 1.88
N TYR A 81 0.75 15.43 3.11
CA TYR A 81 1.59 14.28 3.40
C TYR A 81 0.84 12.93 3.38
N ALA A 82 -0.21 12.78 2.58
CA ALA A 82 -0.85 11.48 2.35
C ALA A 82 0.14 10.45 1.79
N GLU A 83 -0.13 9.16 1.96
CA GLU A 83 0.78 8.11 1.47
C GLU A 83 0.94 8.15 -0.06
N SER A 84 -0.07 8.65 -0.78
CA SER A 84 -0.10 8.79 -2.23
C SER A 84 0.71 9.96 -2.81
N SER A 85 1.06 10.97 -2.01
CA SER A 85 1.74 12.18 -2.50
C SER A 85 3.26 12.07 -2.52
N HIS A 86 3.83 11.05 -1.89
CA HIS A 86 5.28 10.91 -1.77
C HIS A 86 5.88 10.19 -3.00
N PRO A 87 7.04 10.65 -3.50
CA PRO A 87 7.69 10.04 -4.65
C PRO A 87 8.16 8.62 -4.32
N LYS A 88 7.87 7.65 -5.19
CA LYS A 88 8.28 6.26 -4.97
C LYS A 88 9.80 6.16 -4.82
N LEU A 89 10.25 5.67 -3.67
CA LEU A 89 11.65 5.29 -3.49
C LEU A 89 12.00 4.12 -4.41
N GLY A 90 13.24 4.12 -4.91
CA GLY A 90 13.78 2.96 -5.61
C GLY A 90 13.70 1.74 -4.69
N SER A 91 13.20 0.62 -5.20
CA SER A 91 12.94 -0.58 -4.40
C SER A 91 14.20 -1.25 -3.82
N GLY A 92 15.39 -0.70 -4.09
CA GLY A 92 16.69 -1.33 -3.81
C GLY A 92 16.94 -2.63 -4.57
N LYS A 93 15.90 -3.18 -5.23
CA LYS A 93 16.01 -4.38 -6.04
C LYS A 93 16.69 -4.00 -7.36
N PRO A 94 17.64 -4.81 -7.85
CA PRO A 94 18.14 -4.66 -9.21
C PRO A 94 16.96 -4.55 -10.18
N LYS A 95 17.01 -3.62 -11.14
CA LYS A 95 15.97 -3.47 -12.18
C LYS A 95 15.67 -4.80 -12.90
N ASN A 96 16.61 -5.74 -12.88
CA ASN A 96 16.50 -7.06 -13.48
C ASN A 96 15.75 -8.11 -12.63
N VAL A 97 15.36 -7.78 -11.39
CA VAL A 97 14.52 -8.69 -10.58
C VAL A 97 13.09 -8.57 -11.07
N LYS A 98 12.73 -9.44 -12.02
CA LYS A 98 11.36 -9.57 -12.50
C LYS A 98 10.44 -9.87 -11.30
N PRO A 99 9.31 -9.16 -11.15
CA PRO A 99 8.36 -9.47 -10.08
C PRO A 99 7.98 -10.96 -10.17
N GLN A 100 8.10 -11.67 -9.06
CA GLN A 100 7.64 -13.05 -8.98
C GLN A 100 6.13 -13.05 -9.19
N SER A 101 5.71 -13.40 -10.41
CA SER A 101 4.31 -13.75 -10.63
C SER A 101 3.99 -14.98 -9.78
N MET A 102 2.71 -15.13 -9.41
CA MET A 102 2.25 -16.33 -8.70
C MET A 102 2.73 -17.60 -9.40
N ARG A 103 2.73 -17.62 -10.74
CA ARG A 103 3.21 -18.73 -11.59
C ARG A 103 4.71 -19.04 -11.42
N ASN A 104 5.53 -18.03 -11.12
CA ASN A 104 6.98 -18.15 -10.94
C ASN A 104 7.39 -18.39 -9.48
N TYR A 105 6.59 -17.95 -8.51
CA TYR A 105 6.81 -18.16 -7.07
C TYR A 105 7.01 -19.66 -6.72
N TYR A 106 6.20 -20.53 -7.32
CA TYR A 106 6.26 -21.98 -7.07
C TYR A 106 7.48 -22.68 -7.68
N LYS A 107 8.16 -22.07 -8.66
CA LYS A 107 9.34 -22.67 -9.30
C LYS A 107 10.57 -22.58 -8.40
N THR A 108 10.61 -21.56 -7.56
CA THR A 108 11.71 -21.28 -6.62
C THR A 108 11.49 -21.89 -5.25
N ASP A 109 10.26 -22.28 -4.90
CA ASP A 109 9.92 -22.88 -3.61
C ASP A 109 10.42 -24.35 -3.52
N PRO A 110 11.39 -24.66 -2.63
CA PRO A 110 11.96 -26.00 -2.48
C PRO A 110 10.91 -27.07 -2.13
N TRP A 111 9.85 -26.71 -1.40
CA TRP A 111 8.79 -27.63 -1.01
C TRP A 111 7.87 -28.02 -2.18
N LEU A 112 7.72 -27.14 -3.17
CA LEU A 112 6.88 -27.37 -4.34
C LEU A 112 7.65 -28.00 -5.52
N ARG A 113 8.99 -27.96 -5.52
CA ARG A 113 9.84 -28.62 -6.53
C ARG A 113 9.87 -30.15 -6.40
N ARG A 114 9.63 -30.68 -5.20
CA ARG A 114 9.72 -32.13 -4.89
C ARG A 114 8.54 -32.96 -5.40
N LYS A 115 7.49 -32.34 -5.95
CA LYS A 115 6.26 -33.03 -6.37
C LYS A 115 6.19 -33.17 -7.87
N SER A 116 5.59 -34.27 -8.34
CA SER A 116 5.33 -34.46 -9.76
C SER A 116 4.42 -33.32 -10.29
N PRO A 117 4.54 -32.92 -11.58
CA PRO A 117 3.71 -31.87 -12.14
C PRO A 117 2.20 -32.10 -11.93
N LYS A 118 1.74 -33.35 -11.97
CA LYS A 118 0.34 -33.74 -11.73
C LYS A 118 -0.11 -33.44 -10.30
N GLU A 119 0.67 -33.84 -9.30
CA GLU A 119 0.36 -33.56 -7.88
C GLU A 119 0.41 -32.07 -7.56
N ARG A 120 1.32 -31.34 -8.21
CA ARG A 120 1.41 -29.88 -8.12
C ARG A 120 0.11 -29.21 -8.60
N PHE A 121 -0.40 -29.60 -9.77
CA PHE A 121 -1.68 -29.06 -10.27
C PHE A 121 -2.85 -29.42 -9.36
N LYS A 122 -2.86 -30.63 -8.78
CA LYS A 122 -3.86 -31.05 -7.79
C LYS A 122 -3.82 -30.16 -6.54
N GLN A 123 -2.65 -29.85 -5.99
CA GLN A 123 -2.53 -28.97 -4.82
C GLN A 123 -2.93 -27.53 -5.10
N ILE A 124 -2.52 -26.95 -6.23
CA ILE A 124 -2.93 -25.59 -6.62
C ILE A 124 -4.45 -25.52 -6.79
N ARG A 125 -5.06 -26.55 -7.39
CA ARG A 125 -6.51 -26.62 -7.51
C ARG A 125 -7.17 -26.69 -6.12
N ASN A 126 -6.66 -27.53 -5.22
CA ASN A 126 -7.22 -27.71 -3.89
C ASN A 126 -7.11 -26.44 -3.02
N THR A 127 -5.96 -25.77 -3.06
CA THR A 127 -5.73 -24.49 -2.33
C THR A 127 -6.67 -23.40 -2.82
N LYS A 128 -6.77 -23.19 -4.14
CA LYS A 128 -7.73 -22.24 -4.72
C LYS A 128 -9.18 -22.56 -4.35
N THR A 129 -9.55 -23.84 -4.35
CA THR A 129 -10.90 -24.26 -3.94
C THR A 129 -11.15 -23.97 -2.45
N ARG A 130 -10.18 -24.25 -1.57
CA ARG A 130 -10.26 -23.94 -0.13
C ARG A 130 -10.37 -22.44 0.12
N GLU A 131 -9.50 -21.63 -0.49
CA GLU A 131 -9.56 -20.17 -0.39
C GLU A 131 -10.88 -19.63 -0.92
N ALA A 132 -11.40 -20.16 -2.03
CA ALA A 132 -12.69 -19.73 -2.57
C ALA A 132 -13.85 -20.11 -1.64
N LYS A 133 -13.79 -21.26 -0.98
CA LYS A 133 -14.77 -21.71 0.03
C LYS A 133 -14.72 -20.80 1.27
N PHE A 134 -13.53 -20.61 1.84
CA PHE A 134 -13.29 -19.70 2.97
C PHE A 134 -13.78 -18.28 2.64
N ASN A 135 -13.44 -17.75 1.46
CA ASN A 135 -13.91 -16.44 1.03
C ASN A 135 -15.44 -16.38 0.84
N ARG A 136 -16.13 -17.48 0.55
CA ARG A 136 -17.60 -17.49 0.50
C ARG A 136 -18.21 -17.50 1.88
N GLU A 137 -17.63 -18.29 2.80
CA GLU A 137 -18.10 -18.44 4.18
C GLU A 137 -17.87 -17.16 5.00
N HIS A 138 -16.70 -16.53 4.85
CA HIS A 138 -16.30 -15.36 5.64
C HIS A 138 -16.60 -14.01 4.97
N ARG A 139 -17.12 -13.98 3.74
CA ARG A 139 -17.66 -12.74 3.14
C ARG A 139 -19.13 -12.58 3.51
N LEU A 140 -19.39 -12.36 4.80
CA LEU A 140 -20.69 -11.87 5.27
C LEU A 140 -21.05 -10.59 4.48
N GLY A 141 -22.16 -10.62 3.74
CA GLY A 141 -22.76 -9.44 3.10
C GLY A 141 -22.38 -9.13 1.63
N LYS A 142 -21.49 -9.88 0.97
CA LYS A 142 -21.18 -9.61 -0.46
C LYS A 142 -22.11 -10.41 -1.38
N LYS A 143 -22.91 -9.71 -2.20
CA LYS A 143 -23.80 -10.32 -3.21
C LYS A 143 -22.98 -11.19 -4.19
N PRO A 144 -23.48 -12.37 -4.60
CA PRO A 144 -22.79 -13.20 -5.57
C PRO A 144 -22.58 -12.45 -6.89
N ARG A 145 -21.42 -12.65 -7.54
CA ARG A 145 -21.07 -11.96 -8.80
C ARG A 145 -22.12 -12.15 -9.89
N TRP A 146 -22.78 -13.32 -9.94
CA TRP A 146 -23.84 -13.64 -10.90
C TRP A 146 -25.11 -14.08 -10.16
N SER A 147 -26.26 -13.63 -10.66
CA SER A 147 -27.57 -14.13 -10.25
C SER A 147 -27.70 -15.64 -10.54
N PRO A 148 -28.57 -16.36 -9.81
CA PRO A 148 -28.87 -17.77 -10.09
C PRO A 148 -29.24 -18.03 -11.54
N ASP A 149 -30.02 -17.14 -12.17
CA ASP A 149 -30.47 -17.29 -13.55
C ASP A 149 -29.32 -17.16 -14.54
N ARG A 150 -28.44 -16.18 -14.32
CA ARG A 150 -27.25 -15.99 -15.15
C ARG A 150 -26.27 -17.17 -15.02
N LYS A 151 -26.25 -17.87 -13.88
CA LYS A 151 -25.50 -19.12 -13.72
C LYS A 151 -26.12 -20.27 -14.52
N ARG A 152 -27.46 -20.40 -14.51
CA ARG A 152 -28.19 -21.41 -15.29
C ARG A 152 -27.96 -21.23 -16.80
N ILE A 153 -28.12 -20.02 -17.31
CA ILE A 153 -27.90 -19.67 -18.73
C ILE A 153 -26.44 -19.95 -19.15
N ASN A 154 -25.47 -19.60 -18.31
CA ASN A 154 -24.07 -19.91 -18.63
C ASN A 154 -23.78 -21.42 -18.61
N ALA A 155 -24.45 -22.19 -17.73
CA ALA A 155 -24.27 -23.63 -17.65
C ALA A 155 -24.83 -24.33 -18.90
N THR A 156 -26.01 -23.92 -19.38
CA THR A 156 -26.59 -24.42 -20.63
C THR A 156 -25.73 -24.07 -21.83
N TYR A 157 -25.29 -22.81 -21.94
CA TYR A 157 -24.40 -22.37 -23.03
C TYR A 157 -23.10 -23.19 -23.08
N ARG A 158 -22.47 -23.46 -21.93
CA ARG A 158 -21.27 -24.30 -21.86
C ARG A 158 -21.53 -25.76 -22.23
N ARG A 159 -22.73 -26.27 -21.97
CA ARG A 159 -23.13 -27.65 -22.33
C ARG A 159 -23.32 -27.76 -23.85
N ILE A 160 -24.05 -26.83 -24.45
CA ILE A 160 -24.26 -26.74 -25.90
C ILE A 160 -22.91 -26.61 -26.61
N LYS A 161 -22.07 -25.65 -26.19
CA LYS A 161 -20.75 -25.45 -26.76
C LYS A 161 -19.81 -26.66 -26.63
N ARG A 162 -19.99 -27.52 -25.61
CA ARG A 162 -19.22 -28.77 -25.50
C ARG A 162 -19.72 -29.84 -26.47
N GLN A 163 -21.02 -29.85 -26.76
CA GLN A 163 -21.63 -30.78 -27.72
C GLN A 163 -21.31 -30.38 -29.17
N GLU A 164 -21.16 -29.09 -29.47
CA GLU A 164 -20.77 -28.58 -30.79
C GLU A 164 -19.27 -28.76 -31.11
N ASN A 165 -18.43 -29.04 -30.11
CA ASN A 165 -16.98 -29.26 -30.27
C ASN A 165 -16.59 -30.75 -30.15
N LEU A 166 -17.57 -31.65 -30.20
CA LEU A 166 -17.42 -33.10 -30.32
C LEU A 166 -17.91 -33.52 -31.71
#